data_AF-A0A1R4I6R7-F1
#
_entry.id   AF-A0A1R4I6R7-F1
#
_cell.length_a   1.000
_cell.length_b   1.000
_cell.length_c   1.000
_cell.angle_alpha   90.00
_cell.angle_beta   90.00
_cell.angle_gamma   90.00
#
_symmetry.space_group_name_H-M   'P 1'
#
loop_
_entity.id
_entity.type
_entity.pdbx_description
1 polymer ?
#
loop_
_entity_poly.entity_id
_entity_poly.type
_entity_poly.pdbx_seq_one_letter_code
_entity_poly.pdbx_strand_id
1 'polypeptide(L)'
;MECDVDGCDNQAFKGNNECALHCTKNNYQVDRNSGLLSNFNRLLKGFVSKEIIDGASATEVPHIMLFLKFIDGKLSHEEMQEESFSLYKNQKDEEMTDIDEIISNQIFNFSGFHFPTRDSRDSYDYLKWLKHVGGIHFINCFFYLRTLDLENTRIFFDSCTFEEEFSFSPMSLVENFYNSIFSHCNFLKNFEIAPITDRLENNIYNYSVLYNCNYLGNVTLRNSVFNEEVFYREKDSDDNYSIEISNLEVIDCIFENRFKINYSKMTNLKISNSHFKSKFEIKNSEVDSFEFENSNVDGIFDAYKSFFVKAKFYKSIFKDFAAFEYVIFGDEKKENITDFIYTTFKDFSNFRNTKFKSGLNFSSANIKQEPNFLNTDINLVGTDRETLRIIKNSFEKVNNKIESNRFFIYEMMRYKREVNNDSKESIYFLKLFIAAVFSCNEYVLNIIGASQVFKNVMSAFSKKIVLSANYYISRFGESYIQPLMIFLFSIGLYTYILEVHKDIFSEEPVAQYVVLLRNFVTQDWFISLSKFLNTCAANVPLFSKALEKKSGIEFISIMFFIWFGILTWQIIIAVKRNTQH
;
A
#
# COMPACT_ATOMS: atom_id res chain seq x y z
N MET A 1 9.34 -18.66 54.69
CA MET A 1 9.52 -19.40 53.44
C MET A 1 10.37 -18.53 52.54
N GLU A 2 11.45 -19.08 52.01
CA GLU A 2 12.33 -18.38 51.05
C GLU A 2 11.68 -18.36 49.67
N CYS A 3 12.22 -17.53 48.77
CA CYS A 3 11.74 -17.42 47.40
C CYS A 3 12.09 -18.70 46.62
N ASP A 4 11.14 -19.25 45.87
CA ASP A 4 11.34 -20.45 45.03
C ASP A 4 12.20 -20.20 43.76
N VAL A 5 12.69 -18.98 43.54
CA VAL A 5 13.50 -18.64 42.37
C VAL A 5 14.97 -18.96 42.67
N ASP A 6 15.59 -19.79 41.82
CA ASP A 6 16.99 -20.19 41.97
C ASP A 6 17.92 -18.98 42.12
N GLY A 7 18.74 -19.00 43.17
CA GLY A 7 19.68 -17.92 43.49
C GLY A 7 19.09 -16.72 44.23
N CYS A 8 17.84 -16.78 44.70
CA CYS A 8 17.19 -15.70 45.44
C CYS A 8 16.98 -16.02 46.94
N ASP A 9 17.79 -15.41 47.81
CA ASP A 9 17.68 -15.58 49.27
C ASP A 9 16.62 -14.70 49.95
N ASN A 10 15.79 -13.99 49.17
CA ASN A 10 14.75 -13.11 49.72
C ASN A 10 13.57 -13.91 50.30
N GLN A 11 12.95 -13.38 51.36
CA GLN A 11 11.73 -13.98 51.91
C GLN A 11 10.56 -13.86 50.93
N ALA A 12 9.78 -14.95 50.81
CA ALA A 12 8.58 -14.98 50.01
C ALA A 12 7.52 -14.00 50.52
N PHE A 13 6.73 -13.42 49.62
CA PHE A 13 5.79 -12.36 49.96
C PHE A 13 4.40 -12.89 50.34
N LYS A 14 4.01 -12.72 51.61
CA LYS A 14 2.63 -12.89 52.13
C LYS A 14 1.84 -14.08 51.54
N GLY A 15 2.40 -15.29 51.64
CA GLY A 15 1.73 -16.52 51.22
C GLY A 15 1.95 -16.94 49.77
N ASN A 16 2.66 -16.13 48.98
CA ASN A 16 3.25 -16.58 47.72
C ASN A 16 4.51 -17.41 47.99
N ASN A 17 4.90 -18.17 46.98
CA ASN A 17 6.17 -18.89 46.92
C ASN A 17 7.34 -17.98 46.48
N GLU A 18 7.04 -16.80 45.93
CA GLU A 18 8.04 -15.88 45.39
C GLU A 18 8.13 -14.60 46.24
N CYS A 19 9.32 -13.98 46.26
CA CYS A 19 9.53 -12.69 46.90
C CYS A 19 8.93 -11.54 46.06
N ALA A 20 8.88 -10.34 46.64
CA ALA A 20 8.27 -9.19 45.96
C ALA A 20 8.94 -8.82 44.62
N LEU A 21 10.23 -9.15 44.42
CA LEU A 21 10.94 -8.92 43.15
C LEU A 21 10.49 -9.88 42.04
N HIS A 22 10.17 -11.13 42.39
CA HIS A 22 9.92 -12.20 41.43
C HIS A 22 8.44 -12.55 41.25
N CYS A 23 7.56 -12.17 42.18
CA CYS A 23 6.14 -12.47 42.01
C CYS A 23 5.48 -11.67 40.89
N THR A 24 4.46 -12.25 40.27
CA THR A 24 3.60 -11.54 39.32
C THR A 24 2.92 -10.31 39.96
N LYS A 25 2.70 -9.28 39.15
CA LYS A 25 2.15 -7.99 39.60
C LYS A 25 0.71 -7.81 39.13
N ASN A 26 -0.08 -7.07 39.90
CA ASN A 26 -1.45 -6.72 39.56
C ASN A 26 -1.56 -5.22 39.24
N ASN A 27 -2.79 -4.71 39.24
CA ASN A 27 -2.99 -3.27 39.17
C ASN A 27 -2.43 -2.55 40.41
N TYR A 28 -2.08 -1.28 40.21
CA TYR A 28 -1.44 -0.43 41.20
C TYR A 28 -2.14 -0.44 42.58
N GLN A 29 -3.47 -0.35 42.62
CA GLN A 29 -4.19 -0.25 43.91
C GLN A 29 -4.10 -1.55 44.72
N VAL A 30 -4.18 -2.70 44.07
CA VAL A 30 -4.06 -4.02 44.72
C VAL A 30 -2.66 -4.21 45.29
N ASP A 31 -1.63 -3.94 44.49
CA ASP A 31 -0.24 -4.13 44.89
C ASP A 31 0.19 -3.10 45.95
N ARG A 32 -0.35 -1.88 45.89
CA ARG A 32 -0.12 -0.84 46.90
C ARG A 32 -0.71 -1.24 48.26
N ASN A 33 -1.99 -1.62 48.28
CA ASN A 33 -2.72 -1.92 49.51
C ASN A 33 -2.22 -3.20 50.19
N SER A 34 -1.71 -4.15 49.42
CA SER A 34 -1.07 -5.36 49.98
C SER A 34 0.31 -5.08 50.60
N GLY A 35 0.91 -3.90 50.32
CA GLY A 35 2.27 -3.54 50.71
C GLY A 35 3.35 -4.08 49.75
N LEU A 36 2.95 -4.71 48.65
CA LEU A 36 3.85 -5.34 47.67
C LEU A 36 4.78 -4.31 47.04
N LEU A 37 4.26 -3.15 46.62
CA LEU A 37 5.07 -2.09 46.00
C LEU A 37 6.17 -1.57 46.94
N SER A 38 5.82 -1.33 48.20
CA SER A 38 6.79 -0.88 49.21
C SER A 38 7.87 -1.93 49.47
N ASN A 39 7.51 -3.21 49.45
CA ASN A 39 8.44 -4.30 49.66
C ASN A 39 9.33 -4.54 48.43
N PHE A 40 8.77 -4.46 47.23
CA PHE A 40 9.52 -4.48 45.97
C PHE A 40 10.60 -3.40 45.97
N ASN A 41 10.22 -2.15 46.25
CA ASN A 41 11.16 -1.03 46.28
C ASN A 41 12.26 -1.23 47.33
N ARG A 42 11.92 -1.73 48.53
CA ARG A 42 12.91 -2.04 49.57
C ARG A 42 13.90 -3.13 49.14
N LEU A 43 13.40 -4.21 48.53
CA LEU A 43 14.25 -5.31 48.07
C LEU A 43 15.14 -4.88 46.90
N LEU A 44 14.60 -4.13 45.94
CA LEU A 44 15.36 -3.61 44.80
C LEU A 44 16.47 -2.67 45.27
N LYS A 45 16.17 -1.75 46.18
CA LYS A 45 17.18 -0.88 46.80
C LYS A 45 18.28 -1.69 47.50
N GLY A 46 17.90 -2.72 48.24
CA GLY A 46 18.85 -3.62 48.91
C GLY A 46 19.77 -4.33 47.91
N PHE A 47 19.20 -4.82 46.81
CA PHE A 47 19.96 -5.44 45.72
C PHE A 47 20.97 -4.46 45.11
N VAL A 48 20.51 -3.28 44.67
CA VAL A 48 21.40 -2.29 44.04
C VAL A 48 22.47 -1.81 45.02
N SER A 49 22.12 -1.54 46.28
CA SER A 49 23.09 -1.12 47.30
C SER A 49 24.16 -2.19 47.54
N LYS A 50 23.76 -3.47 47.57
CA LYS A 50 24.69 -4.59 47.75
C LYS A 50 25.66 -4.69 46.57
N GLU A 51 25.16 -4.65 45.33
CA GLU A 51 25.99 -4.70 44.12
C GLU A 51 27.00 -3.53 44.08
N ILE A 52 26.59 -2.32 44.45
CA ILE A 52 27.50 -1.17 44.53
C ILE A 52 28.61 -1.42 45.57
N ILE A 53 28.25 -1.90 46.76
CA ILE A 53 29.21 -2.12 47.87
C ILE A 53 30.17 -3.26 47.54
N ASP A 54 29.67 -4.36 46.98
CA ASP A 54 30.48 -5.54 46.64
C ASP A 54 31.48 -5.23 45.51
N GLY A 55 31.15 -4.29 44.62
CA GLY A 55 32.02 -3.79 43.55
C GLY A 55 32.97 -2.64 43.95
N ALA A 56 32.83 -2.07 45.14
CA ALA A 56 33.59 -0.90 45.58
C ALA A 56 34.84 -1.25 46.38
N SER A 57 35.87 -0.41 46.27
CA SER A 57 37.04 -0.50 47.14
C SER A 57 36.71 -0.05 48.57
N ALA A 58 37.51 -0.51 49.54
CA ALA A 58 37.28 -0.22 50.96
C ALA A 58 37.29 1.29 51.28
N THR A 59 37.97 2.10 50.47
CA THR A 59 38.01 3.57 50.60
C THR A 59 36.76 4.26 50.04
N GLU A 60 36.04 3.63 49.10
CA GLU A 60 34.82 4.16 48.47
C GLU A 60 33.54 3.84 49.25
N VAL A 61 33.51 2.74 50.03
CA VAL A 61 32.31 2.30 50.77
C VAL A 61 31.69 3.39 51.67
N PRO A 62 32.45 4.16 52.47
CA PRO A 62 31.86 5.23 53.30
C PRO A 62 31.17 6.33 52.46
N HIS A 63 31.73 6.64 51.30
CA HIS A 63 31.23 7.63 50.36
C HIS A 63 29.96 7.14 49.66
N ILE A 64 29.93 5.87 49.23
CA ILE A 64 28.73 5.21 48.71
C ILE A 64 27.61 5.24 49.75
N MET A 65 27.90 4.83 51.00
CA MET A 65 26.90 4.83 52.08
C MET A 65 26.28 6.21 52.33
N LEU A 66 27.07 7.27 52.17
CA LEU A 66 26.60 8.66 52.25
C LEU A 66 25.63 8.99 51.12
N PHE A 67 25.98 8.64 49.90
CA PHE A 67 25.14 8.85 48.72
C PHE A 67 23.82 8.05 48.79
N LEU A 68 23.87 6.79 49.27
CA LEU A 68 22.66 5.98 49.50
C LEU A 68 21.69 6.67 50.47
N LYS A 69 22.21 7.31 51.53
CA LYS A 69 21.38 8.10 52.47
C LYS A 69 20.79 9.35 51.82
N PHE A 70 21.55 10.04 50.96
CA PHE A 70 21.08 11.19 50.20
C PHE A 70 19.93 10.84 49.24
N ILE A 71 20.08 9.80 48.41
CA ILE A 71 18.98 9.36 47.51
C ILE A 71 17.74 8.92 48.32
N ASP A 72 17.95 8.32 49.49
CA ASP A 72 16.85 7.97 50.40
C ASP A 72 16.14 9.18 51.03
N GLY A 73 16.60 10.41 50.75
CA GLY A 73 16.08 11.64 51.34
C GLY A 73 16.34 11.75 52.84
N LYS A 74 17.29 10.95 53.37
CA LYS A 74 17.71 10.99 54.78
C LYS A 74 18.79 12.03 55.03
N LEU A 75 19.41 12.55 53.97
CA LEU A 75 20.34 13.67 53.99
C LEU A 75 19.86 14.71 52.99
N SER A 76 19.94 15.98 53.37
CA SER A 76 19.89 17.10 52.43
C SER A 76 21.19 17.19 51.63
N HIS A 77 21.16 17.98 50.56
CA HIS A 77 22.35 18.22 49.74
C HIS A 77 23.47 18.90 50.54
N GLU A 78 23.12 19.80 51.46
CA GLU A 78 24.09 20.50 52.32
C GLU A 78 24.74 19.52 53.31
N GLU A 79 23.93 18.67 53.97
CA GLU A 79 24.44 17.63 54.89
C GLU A 79 25.31 16.60 54.17
N MET A 80 24.95 16.20 52.95
CA MET A 80 25.77 15.31 52.13
C MET A 80 27.12 15.94 51.80
N GLN A 81 27.18 17.23 51.47
CA GLN A 81 28.43 17.92 51.17
C GLN A 81 29.32 18.07 52.42
N GLU A 82 28.74 18.38 53.58
CA GLU A 82 29.50 18.50 54.83
C GLU A 82 30.05 17.14 55.29
N GLU A 83 29.23 16.08 55.26
CA GLU A 83 29.67 14.75 55.64
C GLU A 83 30.72 14.20 54.64
N SER A 84 30.57 14.44 53.33
CA SER A 84 31.56 14.02 52.34
C SER A 84 32.90 14.72 52.56
N PHE A 85 32.90 16.03 52.79
CA PHE A 85 34.10 16.82 53.08
C PHE A 85 34.83 16.35 54.34
N SER A 86 34.08 15.92 55.36
CA SER A 86 34.64 15.36 56.59
C SER A 86 35.35 14.02 56.39
N LEU A 87 34.84 13.17 55.48
CA LEU A 87 35.47 11.90 55.10
C LEU A 87 36.79 12.15 54.36
N TYR A 88 36.82 13.12 53.44
CA TYR A 88 38.02 13.51 52.69
C TYR A 88 39.15 14.02 53.57
N LYS A 89 38.85 14.84 54.60
CA LYS A 89 39.89 15.40 55.48
C LYS A 89 40.72 14.34 56.21
N ASN A 90 40.23 13.09 56.28
CA ASN A 90 40.90 11.97 56.93
C ASN A 90 41.74 11.11 55.96
N GLN A 91 41.62 11.32 54.64
CA GLN A 91 42.42 10.64 53.62
C GLN A 91 43.45 11.62 53.05
N LYS A 92 44.74 11.42 53.37
CA LYS A 92 45.83 12.25 52.83
C LYS A 92 46.15 11.78 51.41
N ASP A 93 46.13 12.72 50.46
CA ASP A 93 46.77 12.67 49.14
C ASP A 93 46.12 11.78 48.03
N GLU A 94 44.81 11.52 48.06
CA GLU A 94 44.10 10.93 46.91
C GLU A 94 43.17 11.95 46.23
N GLU A 95 43.13 11.93 44.88
CA GLU A 95 42.21 12.73 44.07
C GLU A 95 40.77 12.43 44.46
N MET A 96 39.92 13.46 44.50
CA MET A 96 38.51 13.35 44.83
C MET A 96 37.81 12.49 43.78
N THR A 97 37.65 11.18 44.02
CA THR A 97 36.80 10.34 43.16
C THR A 97 35.37 10.81 43.31
N ASP A 98 34.83 11.41 42.25
CA ASP A 98 33.46 11.91 42.28
C ASP A 98 32.51 10.72 42.44
N ILE A 99 31.74 10.69 43.53
CA ILE A 99 30.83 9.57 43.84
C ILE A 99 29.75 9.48 42.77
N ASP A 100 29.35 10.64 42.24
CA ASP A 100 28.44 10.71 41.10
C ASP A 100 29.09 10.06 39.88
N GLU A 101 30.40 10.18 39.68
CA GLU A 101 31.16 9.49 38.62
C GLU A 101 31.25 7.98 38.85
N ILE A 102 31.46 7.50 40.09
CA ILE A 102 31.50 6.06 40.39
C ILE A 102 30.15 5.40 40.03
N ILE A 103 29.05 6.00 40.47
CA ILE A 103 27.71 5.41 40.34
C ILE A 103 27.16 5.60 38.92
N SER A 104 27.46 6.73 38.27
CA SER A 104 27.13 6.96 36.86
C SER A 104 27.96 6.12 35.88
N ASN A 105 28.98 5.41 36.34
CA ASN A 105 29.75 4.47 35.52
C ASN A 105 29.32 3.00 35.71
N GLN A 106 28.59 2.66 36.77
CA GLN A 106 28.17 1.28 37.02
C GLN A 106 26.99 0.84 36.14
N ILE A 107 27.04 -0.42 35.71
CA ILE A 107 25.98 -1.09 34.93
C ILE A 107 25.39 -2.20 35.79
N PHE A 108 24.08 -2.14 36.04
CA PHE A 108 23.37 -3.13 36.85
C PHE A 108 22.67 -4.16 35.97
N ASN A 109 22.75 -5.44 36.35
CA ASN A 109 22.02 -6.51 35.69
C ASN A 109 20.84 -6.93 36.58
N PHE A 110 19.62 -6.68 36.11
CA PHE A 110 18.41 -7.22 36.72
C PHE A 110 17.97 -8.45 35.93
N SER A 111 17.87 -9.59 36.60
CA SER A 111 17.49 -10.85 35.95
C SER A 111 16.20 -11.41 36.56
N GLY A 112 15.18 -11.68 35.76
CA GLY A 112 13.94 -12.32 36.22
C GLY A 112 13.01 -11.42 37.04
N PHE A 113 13.31 -10.12 37.15
CA PHE A 113 12.51 -9.22 38.00
C PHE A 113 11.19 -8.81 37.34
N HIS A 114 10.13 -8.73 38.15
CA HIS A 114 8.81 -8.28 37.77
C HIS A 114 8.60 -6.82 38.22
N PHE A 115 8.80 -5.85 37.34
CA PHE A 115 8.68 -4.41 37.60
C PHE A 115 7.21 -3.95 37.62
N PRO A 116 6.68 -3.53 38.79
CA PRO A 116 5.27 -3.21 38.94
C PRO A 116 4.91 -1.83 38.36
N THR A 117 3.61 -1.60 38.22
CA THR A 117 3.04 -0.25 38.08
C THR A 117 3.46 0.65 39.25
N ARG A 118 3.50 1.96 39.01
CA ARG A 118 3.99 2.95 39.98
C ARG A 118 3.27 4.28 39.89
N ASP A 119 3.38 5.07 40.95
CA ASP A 119 3.00 6.48 41.00
C ASP A 119 4.21 7.31 41.45
N SER A 120 4.57 8.34 40.67
CA SER A 120 5.70 9.24 40.99
C SER A 120 5.59 9.94 42.35
N ARG A 121 4.35 10.06 42.85
CA ARG A 121 4.03 10.67 44.14
C ARG A 121 4.30 9.74 45.32
N ASP A 122 4.49 8.45 45.09
CA ASP A 122 4.81 7.52 46.18
C ASP A 122 6.20 7.80 46.75
N SER A 123 6.32 7.63 48.06
CA SER A 123 7.60 7.71 48.78
C SER A 123 8.52 6.53 48.45
N TYR A 124 7.99 5.47 47.82
CA TYR A 124 8.70 4.24 47.46
C TYR A 124 8.75 4.00 45.95
N ASP A 125 8.93 5.07 45.18
CA ASP A 125 9.11 5.00 43.74
C ASP A 125 10.54 4.58 43.35
N TYR A 126 10.69 3.40 42.75
CA TYR A 126 11.98 2.85 42.38
C TYR A 126 12.67 3.62 41.23
N LEU A 127 11.93 4.34 40.37
CA LEU A 127 12.55 5.14 39.31
C LEU A 127 13.37 6.31 39.87
N LYS A 128 13.02 6.82 41.05
CA LYS A 128 13.82 7.85 41.75
C LYS A 128 15.24 7.38 42.02
N TRP A 129 15.45 6.07 42.11
CA TRP A 129 16.73 5.45 42.37
C TRP A 129 17.43 5.06 41.08
N LEU A 130 16.70 4.40 40.17
CA LEU A 130 17.27 3.91 38.91
C LEU A 130 17.78 5.05 38.02
N LYS A 131 17.23 6.26 38.08
CA LYS A 131 17.72 7.41 37.28
C LYS A 131 19.14 7.89 37.65
N HIS A 132 19.70 7.41 38.76
CA HIS A 132 21.03 7.80 39.22
C HIS A 132 22.12 6.81 38.80
N VAL A 133 21.77 5.66 38.22
CA VAL A 133 22.75 4.66 37.81
C VAL A 133 23.22 4.88 36.37
N GLY A 134 24.46 4.49 36.09
CA GLY A 134 25.09 4.67 34.79
C GLY A 134 24.48 3.86 33.65
N GLY A 135 24.11 2.62 33.93
CA GLY A 135 23.50 1.73 32.96
C GLY A 135 22.71 0.59 33.60
N ILE A 136 21.75 0.06 32.87
CA ILE A 136 20.93 -1.06 33.30
C ILE A 136 20.73 -2.06 32.16
N HIS A 137 21.00 -3.31 32.46
CA HIS A 137 20.58 -4.46 31.66
C HIS A 137 19.41 -5.15 32.35
N PHE A 138 18.29 -5.22 31.65
CA PHE A 138 17.14 -6.02 32.05
C PHE A 138 17.18 -7.33 31.28
N ILE A 139 17.27 -8.46 31.98
CA ILE A 139 17.41 -9.79 31.39
C ILE A 139 16.25 -10.66 31.87
N ASN A 140 15.44 -11.20 30.96
CA ASN A 140 14.27 -12.01 31.32
C ASN A 140 13.33 -11.31 32.32
N CYS A 141 13.24 -9.98 32.27
CA CYS A 141 12.40 -9.19 33.18
C CYS A 141 10.97 -9.04 32.65
N PHE A 142 10.03 -8.75 33.56
CA PHE A 142 8.62 -8.55 33.26
C PHE A 142 8.21 -7.13 33.64
N PHE A 143 7.54 -6.42 32.74
CA PHE A 143 7.15 -5.02 32.91
C PHE A 143 5.64 -4.85 32.89
N TYR A 144 5.10 -4.30 33.98
CA TYR A 144 3.67 -3.98 34.11
C TYR A 144 3.40 -2.46 34.05
N LEU A 145 4.46 -1.67 33.86
CA LEU A 145 4.39 -0.22 33.68
C LEU A 145 4.21 0.16 32.20
N ARG A 146 3.76 1.40 31.99
CA ARG A 146 3.50 1.93 30.64
C ARG A 146 4.67 2.69 30.01
N THR A 147 5.55 3.24 30.83
CA THR A 147 6.70 4.02 30.38
C THR A 147 7.84 3.82 31.36
N LEU A 148 9.06 3.68 30.84
CA LEU A 148 10.27 3.68 31.62
C LEU A 148 11.07 4.93 31.26
N ASP A 149 11.02 5.94 32.11
CA ASP A 149 11.75 7.18 31.92
C ASP A 149 12.91 7.24 32.93
N LEU A 150 14.12 7.08 32.40
CA LEU A 150 15.37 7.07 33.15
C LEU A 150 16.35 8.04 32.51
N GLU A 151 16.06 9.33 32.63
CA GLU A 151 16.95 10.40 32.19
C GLU A 151 18.39 10.14 32.67
N ASN A 152 19.35 10.18 31.75
CA ASN A 152 20.79 9.96 31.97
C ASN A 152 21.24 8.54 32.29
N THR A 153 20.34 7.55 32.34
CA THR A 153 20.70 6.15 32.51
C THR A 153 20.70 5.42 31.16
N ARG A 154 21.78 4.70 30.87
CA ARG A 154 21.83 3.84 29.69
C ARG A 154 21.00 2.58 29.92
N ILE A 155 20.30 2.08 28.91
CA ILE A 155 19.44 0.90 29.06
C ILE A 155 19.63 -0.14 27.96
N PHE A 156 19.36 -1.39 28.31
CA PHE A 156 19.25 -2.52 27.41
C PHE A 156 18.25 -3.55 27.98
N PHE A 157 17.38 -4.09 27.12
CA PHE A 157 16.42 -5.14 27.46
C PHE A 157 16.69 -6.38 26.62
N ASP A 158 16.96 -7.51 27.27
CA ASP A 158 17.11 -8.81 26.64
C ASP A 158 16.05 -9.78 27.16
N SER A 159 15.32 -10.41 26.24
CA SER A 159 14.35 -11.46 26.52
C SER A 159 13.27 -11.04 27.54
N CYS A 160 12.95 -9.74 27.59
CA CYS A 160 11.97 -9.18 28.51
C CYS A 160 10.54 -9.28 27.98
N THR A 161 9.56 -9.33 28.89
CA THR A 161 8.13 -9.36 28.55
C THR A 161 7.42 -8.10 29.06
N PHE A 162 6.70 -7.43 28.17
CA PHE A 162 5.90 -6.24 28.47
C PHE A 162 4.42 -6.64 28.49
N GLU A 163 3.87 -6.70 29.71
CA GLU A 163 2.52 -7.21 30.02
C GLU A 163 1.43 -6.17 29.75
N GLU A 164 1.79 -4.89 29.79
CA GLU A 164 0.92 -3.74 29.56
C GLU A 164 1.31 -2.97 28.29
N GLU A 165 0.48 -2.01 27.87
CA GLU A 165 0.84 -1.08 26.80
C GLU A 165 2.12 -0.34 27.18
N PHE A 166 3.12 -0.33 26.30
CA PHE A 166 4.42 0.23 26.61
C PHE A 166 4.83 1.28 25.58
N SER A 167 5.15 2.48 26.07
CA SER A 167 5.64 3.59 25.27
C SER A 167 7.11 3.86 25.62
N PHE A 168 7.93 3.92 24.59
CA PHE A 168 9.36 4.08 24.65
C PHE A 168 9.79 5.40 24.04
N SER A 169 10.69 6.08 24.74
CA SER A 169 11.29 7.33 24.30
C SER A 169 12.80 7.16 24.15
N PRO A 170 13.47 8.02 23.34
CA PRO A 170 14.90 7.89 23.08
C PRO A 170 15.70 7.95 24.38
N MET A 171 16.55 6.94 24.62
CA MET A 171 17.42 6.84 25.80
C MET A 171 18.79 6.31 25.37
N SER A 172 19.85 6.62 26.10
CA SER A 172 21.18 6.11 25.74
C SER A 172 21.25 4.58 25.82
N LEU A 173 21.92 3.95 24.85
CA LEU A 173 22.09 2.50 24.77
C LEU A 173 23.25 2.05 25.68
N VAL A 174 23.06 0.96 26.44
CA VAL A 174 24.22 0.24 27.01
C VAL A 174 24.84 -0.64 25.92
N GLU A 175 26.16 -0.59 25.79
CA GLU A 175 26.90 -1.42 24.83
C GLU A 175 26.50 -2.89 25.00
N ASN A 176 26.02 -3.50 23.91
CA ASN A 176 25.59 -4.88 23.90
C ASN A 176 25.88 -5.52 22.54
N PHE A 177 25.86 -6.85 22.51
CA PHE A 177 26.20 -7.65 21.34
C PHE A 177 25.33 -7.34 20.10
N TYR A 178 24.06 -7.01 20.31
CA TYR A 178 23.09 -6.80 19.23
C TYR A 178 23.04 -5.36 18.72
N ASN A 179 23.71 -4.43 19.41
CA ASN A 179 23.62 -2.99 19.18
C ASN A 179 22.16 -2.49 19.09
N SER A 180 21.32 -2.96 20.01
CA SER A 180 19.90 -2.60 20.07
C SER A 180 19.36 -2.39 21.47
N ILE A 181 18.31 -1.58 21.63
CA ILE A 181 17.67 -1.37 22.95
C ILE A 181 16.89 -2.60 23.39
N PHE A 182 16.07 -3.18 22.51
CA PHE A 182 15.26 -4.35 22.82
C PHE A 182 15.73 -5.53 21.98
N SER A 183 16.11 -6.62 22.64
CA SER A 183 16.49 -7.88 22.01
C SER A 183 15.61 -9.01 22.53
N HIS A 184 15.05 -9.82 21.63
CA HIS A 184 14.22 -10.99 21.98
C HIS A 184 13.01 -10.70 22.89
N CYS A 185 12.59 -9.45 22.95
CA CYS A 185 11.51 -9.02 23.84
C CYS A 185 10.12 -9.35 23.27
N ASN A 186 9.15 -9.57 24.17
CA ASN A 186 7.75 -9.85 23.85
C ASN A 186 6.85 -8.68 24.30
N PHE A 187 6.11 -8.09 23.37
CA PHE A 187 5.13 -7.05 23.66
C PHE A 187 3.71 -7.63 23.56
N LEU A 188 3.05 -7.85 24.71
CA LEU A 188 1.74 -8.50 24.76
C LEU A 188 0.58 -7.56 24.42
N LYS A 189 0.80 -6.24 24.54
CA LYS A 189 -0.15 -5.19 24.15
C LYS A 189 0.52 -4.21 23.19
N ASN A 190 -0.05 -3.02 23.03
CA ASN A 190 0.46 -2.00 22.11
C ASN A 190 1.86 -1.53 22.53
N PHE A 191 2.76 -1.45 21.56
CA PHE A 191 4.09 -0.89 21.70
C PHE A 191 4.20 0.39 20.87
N GLU A 192 4.65 1.46 21.48
CA GLU A 192 4.79 2.76 20.84
C GLU A 192 6.21 3.30 21.03
N ILE A 193 6.85 3.73 19.94
CA ILE A 193 8.02 4.59 19.98
C ILE A 193 7.53 6.01 19.79
N ALA A 194 7.51 6.77 20.88
CA ALA A 194 6.97 8.13 20.93
C ALA A 194 7.98 9.09 21.54
N PRO A 195 7.93 10.35 21.11
CA PRO A 195 8.87 11.34 21.57
C PRO A 195 8.61 11.77 23.03
N ILE A 196 9.67 12.23 23.71
CA ILE A 196 9.53 12.95 25.00
C ILE A 196 8.96 14.35 24.75
N THR A 197 9.31 14.94 23.60
CA THR A 197 8.94 16.32 23.24
C THR A 197 8.50 16.42 21.79
N ASP A 198 7.60 17.36 21.48
CA ASP A 198 7.12 17.58 20.11
C ASP A 198 8.22 17.98 19.10
N ARG A 199 9.43 18.31 19.57
CA ARG A 199 10.56 18.70 18.71
C ARG A 199 11.33 17.48 18.21
N LEU A 200 11.26 17.25 16.90
CA LEU A 200 11.86 16.12 16.18
C LEU A 200 13.39 16.01 16.38
N GLU A 201 14.09 17.12 16.57
CA GLU A 201 15.55 17.19 16.83
C GLU A 201 15.98 16.45 18.12
N ASN A 202 15.05 16.25 19.06
CA ASN A 202 15.33 15.58 20.32
C ASN A 202 15.02 14.08 20.28
N ASN A 203 14.48 13.57 19.17
CA ASN A 203 13.96 12.20 19.06
C ASN A 203 14.78 11.35 18.09
N ILE A 204 16.10 11.33 18.28
CA ILE A 204 17.06 10.69 17.38
C ILE A 204 17.52 9.35 17.96
N TYR A 205 17.39 8.29 17.16
CA TYR A 205 17.85 6.94 17.47
C TYR A 205 19.07 6.60 16.62
N ASN A 206 20.23 6.43 17.27
CA ASN A 206 21.53 6.17 16.63
C ASN A 206 21.92 4.68 16.61
N TYR A 207 20.97 3.80 16.89
CA TYR A 207 21.16 2.36 17.03
C TYR A 207 19.86 1.66 16.62
N SER A 208 19.93 0.35 16.40
CA SER A 208 18.72 -0.44 16.10
C SER A 208 17.80 -0.46 17.31
N VAL A 209 16.49 -0.34 17.14
CA VAL A 209 15.60 -0.30 18.32
C VAL A 209 15.13 -1.69 18.72
N LEU A 210 14.70 -2.49 17.74
CA LEU A 210 14.03 -3.77 17.95
C LEU A 210 14.80 -4.88 17.24
N TYR A 211 15.34 -5.82 18.01
CA TYR A 211 16.08 -6.98 17.54
C TYR A 211 15.35 -8.27 17.89
N ASN A 212 14.93 -9.06 16.89
CA ASN A 212 14.22 -10.34 17.09
C ASN A 212 13.02 -10.28 18.07
N CYS A 213 12.33 -9.14 18.18
CA CYS A 213 11.17 -8.99 19.08
C CYS A 213 9.88 -9.58 18.48
N ASN A 214 8.93 -9.91 19.37
CA ASN A 214 7.58 -10.38 19.04
C ASN A 214 6.51 -9.39 19.51
N TYR A 215 5.41 -9.33 18.76
CA TYR A 215 4.33 -8.35 18.97
C TYR A 215 2.98 -9.05 18.91
N LEU A 216 2.20 -8.98 19.99
CA LEU A 216 0.81 -9.40 20.00
C LEU A 216 -0.13 -8.22 19.72
N GLY A 217 0.24 -7.02 20.19
CA GLY A 217 -0.49 -5.78 19.95
C GLY A 217 -0.04 -4.99 18.71
N ASN A 218 -0.44 -3.71 18.66
CA ASN A 218 -0.07 -2.80 17.59
C ASN A 218 1.33 -2.21 17.82
N VAL A 219 2.03 -1.87 16.75
CA VAL A 219 3.32 -1.16 16.79
C VAL A 219 3.16 0.21 16.16
N THR A 220 3.53 1.26 16.88
CA THR A 220 3.46 2.65 16.39
C THR A 220 4.82 3.33 16.49
N LEU A 221 5.27 3.95 15.41
CA LEU A 221 6.46 4.81 15.36
C LEU A 221 6.01 6.24 15.10
N ARG A 222 6.34 7.19 15.98
CA ARG A 222 5.88 8.57 15.87
C ARG A 222 7.01 9.59 16.08
N ASN A 223 7.01 10.64 15.26
CA ASN A 223 7.79 11.88 15.47
C ASN A 223 9.27 11.64 15.84
N SER A 224 9.93 10.75 15.10
CA SER A 224 11.26 10.21 15.41
C SER A 224 12.18 10.19 14.20
N VAL A 225 13.49 10.33 14.43
CA VAL A 225 14.55 10.16 13.44
C VAL A 225 15.30 8.88 13.73
N PHE A 226 15.38 7.99 12.76
CA PHE A 226 16.10 6.73 12.85
C PHE A 226 17.32 6.76 11.94
N ASN A 227 18.51 6.78 12.55
CA ASN A 227 19.78 6.71 11.85
C ASN A 227 20.20 5.27 11.54
N GLU A 228 19.60 4.29 12.21
CA GLU A 228 19.81 2.85 12.00
C GLU A 228 18.49 2.10 11.75
N GLU A 229 18.57 0.80 11.44
CA GLU A 229 17.39 -0.02 11.16
C GLU A 229 16.51 -0.18 12.42
N VAL A 230 15.23 0.20 12.36
CA VAL A 230 14.30 0.05 13.50
C VAL A 230 14.06 -1.41 13.85
N PHE A 231 13.79 -2.22 12.82
CA PHE A 231 13.53 -3.65 12.93
C PHE A 231 14.73 -4.42 12.38
N TYR A 232 15.50 -5.03 13.27
CA TYR A 232 16.55 -5.95 12.91
C TYR A 232 16.15 -7.38 13.26
N ARG A 233 16.45 -8.31 12.35
CA ARG A 233 16.25 -9.74 12.58
C ARG A 233 17.43 -10.50 12.00
N GLU A 234 17.96 -11.43 12.80
CA GLU A 234 19.03 -12.32 12.37
C GLU A 234 18.52 -13.20 11.23
N LYS A 235 19.36 -13.40 10.21
CA LYS A 235 19.06 -14.30 9.09
C LYS A 235 19.27 -15.74 9.55
N ASP A 236 18.43 -16.24 10.43
CA ASP A 236 18.40 -17.68 10.66
C ASP A 236 17.71 -18.39 9.50
N SER A 237 18.29 -19.51 9.14
CA SER A 237 18.33 -20.18 7.84
C SER A 237 17.03 -20.82 7.34
N ASP A 238 15.87 -20.40 7.84
CA ASP A 238 14.57 -20.88 7.38
C ASP A 238 13.74 -19.72 6.81
N ASP A 239 13.52 -19.74 5.50
CA ASP A 239 12.62 -18.86 4.73
C ASP A 239 11.13 -18.89 5.21
N ASN A 240 10.84 -19.52 6.35
CA ASN A 240 9.50 -19.77 6.87
C ASN A 240 9.07 -18.87 8.05
N TYR A 241 9.96 -18.05 8.62
CA TYR A 241 9.59 -17.25 9.79
C TYR A 241 9.11 -15.85 9.40
N SER A 242 7.80 -15.61 9.51
CA SER A 242 7.23 -14.29 9.25
C SER A 242 7.25 -13.37 10.48
N ILE A 243 7.45 -12.06 10.27
CA ILE A 243 7.14 -11.02 11.27
C ILE A 243 5.62 -10.88 11.31
N GLU A 244 4.99 -11.25 12.42
CA GLU A 244 3.56 -11.04 12.61
C GLU A 244 3.35 -9.76 13.41
N ILE A 245 2.75 -8.76 12.78
CA ILE A 245 2.34 -7.50 13.43
C ILE A 245 0.91 -7.23 12.99
N SER A 246 -0.05 -7.15 13.91
CA SER A 246 -1.44 -6.88 13.54
C SER A 246 -1.58 -5.54 12.80
N ASN A 247 -1.08 -4.46 13.43
CA ASN A 247 -1.11 -3.11 12.88
C ASN A 247 0.23 -2.42 13.10
N LEU A 248 0.83 -1.91 12.02
CA LEU A 248 2.04 -1.09 12.04
C LEU A 248 1.71 0.32 11.54
N GLU A 249 1.89 1.32 12.40
CA GLU A 249 1.72 2.73 12.05
C GLU A 249 3.05 3.48 12.12
N VAL A 250 3.39 4.22 11.07
CA VAL A 250 4.58 5.08 10.98
C VAL A 250 4.14 6.49 10.65
N ILE A 251 4.37 7.43 11.57
CA ILE A 251 3.78 8.77 11.51
C ILE A 251 4.86 9.81 11.79
N ASP A 252 4.99 10.80 10.91
CA ASP A 252 5.91 11.94 11.09
C ASP A 252 7.36 11.49 11.38
N CYS A 253 7.84 10.42 10.73
CA CYS A 253 9.17 9.86 10.97
C CYS A 253 10.15 10.14 9.84
N ILE A 254 11.45 10.22 10.16
CA ILE A 254 12.55 10.29 9.19
C ILE A 254 13.44 9.06 9.36
N PHE A 255 13.71 8.37 8.27
CA PHE A 255 14.61 7.22 8.23
C PHE A 255 15.81 7.59 7.36
N GLU A 256 16.95 7.84 7.99
CA GLU A 256 18.20 8.15 7.28
C GLU A 256 18.75 6.89 6.60
N ASN A 257 18.71 5.76 7.31
CA ASN A 257 19.13 4.45 6.80
C ASN A 257 17.92 3.64 6.28
N ARG A 258 18.14 2.36 5.96
CA ARG A 258 17.15 1.45 5.43
C ARG A 258 16.04 1.16 6.45
N PHE A 259 14.80 1.30 6.03
CA PHE A 259 13.64 0.75 6.71
C PHE A 259 13.27 -0.61 6.09
N LYS A 260 13.22 -1.66 6.91
CA LYS A 260 13.07 -3.05 6.44
C LYS A 260 12.02 -3.80 7.27
N ILE A 261 10.99 -4.31 6.60
CA ILE A 261 9.90 -5.12 7.16
C ILE A 261 9.56 -6.28 6.23
N ASN A 262 10.59 -7.04 5.83
CA ASN A 262 10.43 -8.19 4.94
C ASN A 262 9.83 -9.39 5.67
N TYR A 263 9.24 -10.30 4.89
CA TYR A 263 8.63 -11.54 5.37
C TYR A 263 7.61 -11.25 6.47
N SER A 264 6.80 -10.22 6.29
CA SER A 264 5.86 -9.78 7.32
C SER A 264 4.43 -10.13 6.96
N LYS A 265 3.63 -10.51 7.96
CA LYS A 265 2.18 -10.63 7.84
C LYS A 265 1.51 -9.57 8.70
N MET A 266 0.66 -8.74 8.08
CA MET A 266 0.00 -7.62 8.75
C MET A 266 -1.44 -7.44 8.29
N THR A 267 -2.32 -7.01 9.20
CA THR A 267 -3.66 -6.56 8.81
C THR A 267 -3.59 -5.13 8.27
N ASN A 268 -2.95 -4.22 8.99
CA ASN A 268 -2.80 -2.83 8.52
C ASN A 268 -1.34 -2.36 8.59
N LEU A 269 -0.86 -1.79 7.48
CA LEU A 269 0.36 -1.00 7.41
C LEU A 269 -0.02 0.41 7.00
N LYS A 270 0.22 1.38 7.87
CA LYS A 270 -0.05 2.78 7.59
C LYS A 270 1.21 3.61 7.75
N ILE A 271 1.56 4.34 6.71
CA ILE A 271 2.71 5.24 6.68
C ILE A 271 2.22 6.62 6.28
N SER A 272 2.41 7.59 7.15
CA SER A 272 1.95 8.96 6.95
C SER A 272 3.03 9.98 7.28
N ASN A 273 3.12 11.03 6.46
CA ASN A 273 4.00 12.19 6.67
C ASN A 273 5.47 11.82 6.93
N SER A 274 5.96 10.72 6.36
CA SER A 274 7.27 10.17 6.69
C SER A 274 8.25 10.27 5.52
N HIS A 275 9.54 10.39 5.81
CA HIS A 275 10.60 10.51 4.80
C HIS A 275 11.63 9.39 4.95
N PHE A 276 11.76 8.55 3.93
CA PHE A 276 12.78 7.51 3.82
C PHE A 276 13.90 8.00 2.90
N LYS A 277 15.08 8.27 3.45
CA LYS A 277 16.21 8.84 2.70
C LYS A 277 16.93 7.79 1.87
N SER A 278 17.19 6.63 2.46
CA SER A 278 17.94 5.54 1.82
C SER A 278 17.03 4.53 1.12
N LYS A 279 16.38 3.64 1.88
CA LYS A 279 15.60 2.54 1.30
C LYS A 279 14.39 2.18 2.15
N PHE A 280 13.24 1.99 1.51
CA PHE A 280 12.06 1.36 2.07
C PHE A 280 11.92 -0.05 1.47
N GLU A 281 11.95 -1.09 2.30
CA GLU A 281 11.89 -2.48 1.84
C GLU A 281 10.82 -3.32 2.57
N ILE A 282 9.88 -3.88 1.81
CA ILE A 282 8.81 -4.79 2.25
C ILE A 282 8.66 -5.97 1.27
N LYS A 283 9.51 -6.99 1.41
CA LYS A 283 9.55 -8.14 0.48
C LYS A 283 8.90 -9.39 1.04
N ASN A 284 8.29 -10.18 0.16
CA ASN A 284 7.64 -11.46 0.51
C ASN A 284 6.66 -11.30 1.68
N SER A 285 5.96 -10.17 1.73
CA SER A 285 5.05 -9.82 2.82
C SER A 285 3.60 -9.95 2.38
N GLU A 286 2.71 -10.27 3.31
CA GLU A 286 1.25 -10.31 3.14
C GLU A 286 0.63 -9.21 3.99
N VAL A 287 -0.07 -8.26 3.36
CA VAL A 287 -0.70 -7.14 4.07
C VAL A 287 -2.13 -6.94 3.59
N ASP A 288 -3.10 -6.94 4.50
CA ASP A 288 -4.51 -6.75 4.11
C ASP A 288 -4.79 -5.30 3.68
N SER A 289 -4.22 -4.31 4.36
CA SER A 289 -4.37 -2.90 4.01
C SER A 289 -3.05 -2.14 4.12
N PHE A 290 -2.59 -1.60 3.00
CA PHE A 290 -1.40 -0.76 2.94
C PHE A 290 -1.73 0.67 2.49
N GLU A 291 -1.59 1.62 3.41
CA GLU A 291 -1.75 3.05 3.15
C GLU A 291 -0.38 3.77 3.24
N PHE A 292 0.01 4.43 2.17
CA PHE A 292 1.25 5.20 2.07
C PHE A 292 0.95 6.65 1.66
N GLU A 293 0.79 7.51 2.64
CA GLU A 293 0.20 8.85 2.48
C GLU A 293 1.20 9.96 2.82
N ASN A 294 1.25 10.99 1.98
CA ASN A 294 2.10 12.18 2.17
C ASN A 294 3.54 11.84 2.56
N SER A 295 4.08 10.76 1.99
CA SER A 295 5.36 10.20 2.40
C SER A 295 6.30 10.06 1.21
N ASN A 296 7.60 10.21 1.46
CA ASN A 296 8.58 10.29 0.39
C ASN A 296 9.67 9.23 0.56
N VAL A 297 10.12 8.65 -0.55
CA VAL A 297 11.28 7.77 -0.60
C VAL A 297 12.29 8.37 -1.59
N ASP A 298 13.44 8.78 -1.07
CA ASP A 298 14.49 9.38 -1.89
C ASP A 298 15.23 8.30 -2.69
N GLY A 299 15.78 7.27 -2.04
CA GLY A 299 16.41 6.16 -2.76
C GLY A 299 15.41 5.13 -3.27
N ILE A 300 15.43 3.92 -2.69
CA ILE A 300 14.70 2.77 -3.25
C ILE A 300 13.44 2.45 -2.45
N PHE A 301 12.30 2.34 -3.12
CA PHE A 301 11.11 1.66 -2.62
C PHE A 301 11.05 0.26 -3.24
N ASP A 302 10.99 -0.79 -2.42
CA ASP A 302 11.10 -2.18 -2.88
C ASP A 302 10.10 -3.10 -2.19
N ALA A 303 9.06 -3.49 -2.92
CA ALA A 303 7.96 -4.32 -2.44
C ALA A 303 7.98 -5.76 -3.01
N TYR A 304 9.15 -6.24 -3.47
CA TYR A 304 9.27 -7.49 -4.25
C TYR A 304 8.50 -8.69 -3.68
N LYS A 305 7.73 -9.37 -4.54
CA LYS A 305 6.95 -10.59 -4.22
C LYS A 305 5.94 -10.45 -3.07
N SER A 306 5.55 -9.24 -2.71
CA SER A 306 4.55 -9.03 -1.66
C SER A 306 3.12 -9.11 -2.20
N PHE A 307 2.18 -9.38 -1.31
CA PHE A 307 0.74 -9.42 -1.56
C PHE A 307 0.04 -8.35 -0.73
N PHE A 308 -0.74 -7.50 -1.39
CA PHE A 308 -1.52 -6.44 -0.77
C PHE A 308 -2.99 -6.58 -1.14
N VAL A 309 -3.88 -6.83 -0.18
CA VAL A 309 -5.33 -6.91 -0.49
C VAL A 309 -5.85 -5.52 -0.86
N LYS A 310 -5.60 -4.50 -0.03
CA LYS A 310 -5.84 -3.09 -0.33
C LYS A 310 -4.51 -2.34 -0.35
N ALA A 311 -4.30 -1.48 -1.33
CA ALA A 311 -3.11 -0.65 -1.42
C ALA A 311 -3.43 0.73 -1.97
N LYS A 312 -3.03 1.76 -1.23
CA LYS A 312 -3.26 3.17 -1.57
C LYS A 312 -2.00 3.98 -1.34
N PHE A 313 -1.56 4.67 -2.40
CA PHE A 313 -0.46 5.62 -2.39
C PHE A 313 -1.01 7.01 -2.69
N TYR A 314 -0.92 7.93 -1.73
CA TYR A 314 -1.55 9.25 -1.82
C TYR A 314 -0.58 10.38 -1.54
N LYS A 315 -0.41 11.32 -2.47
CA LYS A 315 0.48 12.50 -2.33
C LYS A 315 1.92 12.13 -1.93
N SER A 316 2.41 11.03 -2.45
CA SER A 316 3.72 10.48 -2.09
C SER A 316 4.71 10.62 -3.24
N ILE A 317 6.01 10.74 -2.96
CA ILE A 317 7.06 10.89 -3.98
C ILE A 317 8.05 9.72 -3.89
N PHE A 318 8.21 9.00 -5.00
CA PHE A 318 9.29 8.06 -5.22
C PHE A 318 10.32 8.71 -6.13
N LYS A 319 11.50 9.01 -5.59
CA LYS A 319 12.48 9.86 -6.26
C LYS A 319 13.39 9.07 -7.20
N ASP A 320 14.13 8.07 -6.71
CA ASP A 320 15.11 7.35 -7.52
C ASP A 320 14.56 6.04 -8.11
N PHE A 321 14.08 5.10 -7.29
CA PHE A 321 13.55 3.83 -7.83
C PHE A 321 12.37 3.27 -7.04
N ALA A 322 11.27 2.95 -7.73
CA ALA A 322 10.12 2.24 -7.14
C ALA A 322 9.92 0.87 -7.81
N ALA A 323 10.12 -0.19 -7.03
CA ALA A 323 10.03 -1.58 -7.48
C ALA A 323 8.82 -2.30 -6.87
N PHE A 324 7.93 -2.74 -7.75
CA PHE A 324 6.74 -3.55 -7.45
C PHE A 324 6.80 -4.90 -8.19
N GLU A 325 8.00 -5.41 -8.43
CA GLU A 325 8.19 -6.65 -9.20
C GLU A 325 7.55 -7.86 -8.50
N TYR A 326 6.82 -8.67 -9.27
CA TYR A 326 6.09 -9.85 -8.79
C TYR A 326 5.08 -9.57 -7.67
N VAL A 327 4.70 -8.32 -7.47
CA VAL A 327 3.68 -7.94 -6.47
C VAL A 327 2.30 -8.38 -6.94
N ILE A 328 1.48 -8.84 -6.00
CA ILE A 328 0.07 -9.11 -6.25
C ILE A 328 -0.74 -8.07 -5.46
N PHE A 329 -1.56 -7.31 -6.17
CA PHE A 329 -2.49 -6.35 -5.59
C PHE A 329 -3.93 -6.80 -5.79
N GLY A 330 -4.76 -6.65 -4.76
CA GLY A 330 -6.19 -6.92 -4.82
C GLY A 330 -6.56 -8.39 -4.64
N ASP A 331 -7.85 -8.62 -4.39
CA ASP A 331 -8.49 -9.93 -4.21
C ASP A 331 -9.70 -10.12 -5.16
N GLU A 332 -9.70 -9.40 -6.29
CA GLU A 332 -10.77 -9.35 -7.30
C GLU A 332 -12.03 -8.58 -6.89
N LYS A 333 -12.12 -8.09 -5.64
CA LYS A 333 -13.19 -7.18 -5.22
C LYS A 333 -12.93 -5.77 -5.72
N LYS A 334 -13.98 -5.11 -6.24
CA LYS A 334 -13.89 -3.75 -6.80
C LYS A 334 -13.48 -2.67 -5.80
N GLU A 335 -13.77 -2.86 -4.51
CA GLU A 335 -13.38 -1.92 -3.46
C GLU A 335 -11.88 -1.93 -3.14
N ASN A 336 -11.16 -2.91 -3.67
CA ASN A 336 -9.73 -3.15 -3.41
C ASN A 336 -8.85 -2.75 -4.59
N ILE A 337 -9.29 -1.79 -5.41
CA ILE A 337 -8.49 -1.22 -6.51
C ILE A 337 -7.21 -0.61 -5.92
N THR A 338 -6.09 -0.79 -6.62
CA THR A 338 -4.83 -0.14 -6.24
C THR A 338 -4.80 1.28 -6.72
N ASP A 339 -4.63 2.21 -5.79
CA ASP A 339 -4.69 3.65 -6.07
C ASP A 339 -3.29 4.30 -5.98
N PHE A 340 -2.89 4.99 -7.04
CA PHE A 340 -1.75 5.91 -7.06
C PHE A 340 -2.26 7.33 -7.35
N ILE A 341 -2.69 8.04 -6.30
CA ILE A 341 -3.38 9.33 -6.41
C ILE A 341 -2.43 10.46 -6.01
N TYR A 342 -2.13 11.37 -6.94
CA TYR A 342 -1.11 12.42 -6.75
C TYR A 342 0.26 11.88 -6.34
N THR A 343 0.51 10.61 -6.64
CA THR A 343 1.80 9.97 -6.38
C THR A 343 2.75 10.31 -7.52
N THR A 344 3.97 10.71 -7.19
CA THR A 344 4.97 11.15 -8.17
C THR A 344 6.11 10.15 -8.28
N PHE A 345 6.33 9.61 -9.48
CA PHE A 345 7.49 8.81 -9.83
C PHE A 345 8.47 9.70 -10.60
N LYS A 346 9.56 10.13 -9.95
CA LYS A 346 10.52 11.07 -10.56
C LYS A 346 11.54 10.41 -11.48
N ASP A 347 11.83 9.14 -11.29
CA ASP A 347 12.76 8.41 -12.14
C ASP A 347 12.18 7.02 -12.44
N PHE A 348 12.86 5.92 -12.13
CA PHE A 348 12.44 4.59 -12.57
C PHE A 348 11.30 4.01 -11.70
N SER A 349 10.27 3.49 -12.36
CA SER A 349 9.20 2.71 -11.72
C SER A 349 8.99 1.39 -12.45
N ASN A 350 8.87 0.30 -11.69
CA ASN A 350 8.89 -1.05 -12.24
C ASN A 350 7.77 -1.92 -11.66
N PHE A 351 6.88 -2.38 -12.53
CA PHE A 351 5.70 -3.22 -12.26
C PHE A 351 5.80 -4.55 -13.01
N ARG A 352 7.02 -5.03 -13.26
CA ARG A 352 7.24 -6.26 -14.01
C ARG A 352 6.65 -7.47 -13.27
N ASN A 353 5.91 -8.31 -14.00
CA ASN A 353 5.20 -9.48 -13.47
C ASN A 353 4.21 -9.18 -12.33
N THR A 354 3.80 -7.91 -12.16
CA THR A 354 2.80 -7.52 -11.15
C THR A 354 1.40 -7.99 -11.58
N LYS A 355 0.54 -8.33 -10.61
CA LYS A 355 -0.87 -8.65 -10.87
C LYS A 355 -1.78 -7.69 -10.14
N PHE A 356 -2.63 -6.97 -10.87
CA PHE A 356 -3.66 -6.09 -10.32
C PHE A 356 -5.03 -6.78 -10.42
N LYS A 357 -5.32 -7.67 -9.47
CA LYS A 357 -6.53 -8.51 -9.47
C LYS A 357 -7.82 -7.70 -9.35
N SER A 358 -7.79 -6.59 -8.61
CA SER A 358 -8.95 -5.71 -8.41
C SER A 358 -8.99 -4.53 -9.38
N GLY A 359 -7.87 -4.23 -10.05
CA GLY A 359 -7.69 -3.10 -10.96
C GLY A 359 -6.63 -2.12 -10.47
N LEU A 360 -6.26 -1.18 -11.34
CA LEU A 360 -5.26 -0.16 -11.09
C LEU A 360 -5.84 1.22 -11.45
N ASN A 361 -5.61 2.20 -10.58
CA ASN A 361 -5.84 3.61 -10.85
C ASN A 361 -4.52 4.36 -10.79
N PHE A 362 -4.05 4.74 -11.97
CA PHE A 362 -2.81 5.47 -12.21
C PHE A 362 -3.08 6.83 -12.87
N SER A 363 -4.35 7.19 -13.07
CA SER A 363 -4.81 8.37 -13.82
C SER A 363 -4.32 9.70 -13.25
N SER A 364 -4.12 9.76 -11.94
CA SER A 364 -3.69 10.95 -11.19
C SER A 364 -2.24 10.87 -10.73
N ALA A 365 -1.48 9.88 -11.22
CA ALA A 365 -0.06 9.77 -10.92
C ALA A 365 0.75 10.74 -11.79
N ASN A 366 1.79 11.34 -11.21
CA ASN A 366 2.75 12.16 -11.92
C ASN A 366 3.95 11.31 -12.31
N ILE A 367 4.19 11.18 -13.61
CA ILE A 367 5.18 10.24 -14.15
C ILE A 367 6.21 11.05 -14.96
N LYS A 368 7.48 11.07 -14.52
CA LYS A 368 8.55 11.72 -15.29
C LYS A 368 9.13 10.80 -16.37
N GLN A 369 9.27 9.51 -16.05
CA GLN A 369 9.73 8.46 -16.95
C GLN A 369 8.71 7.33 -16.99
N GLU A 370 8.52 6.72 -18.16
CA GLU A 370 7.54 5.64 -18.33
C GLU A 370 7.79 4.45 -17.40
N PRO A 371 6.77 3.94 -16.70
CA PRO A 371 6.92 2.75 -15.87
C PRO A 371 7.08 1.48 -16.71
N ASN A 372 7.75 0.48 -16.17
CA ASN A 372 7.89 -0.82 -16.81
C ASN A 372 6.73 -1.76 -16.39
N PHE A 373 5.78 -2.03 -17.30
CA PHE A 373 4.64 -2.95 -17.08
C PHE A 373 4.82 -4.33 -17.74
N LEU A 374 6.04 -4.75 -18.05
CA LEU A 374 6.27 -6.02 -18.74
C LEU A 374 5.68 -7.21 -17.94
N ASN A 375 4.89 -8.05 -18.61
CA ASN A 375 4.17 -9.18 -18.01
C ASN A 375 3.19 -8.82 -16.89
N THR A 376 2.72 -7.57 -16.82
CA THR A 376 1.68 -7.20 -15.86
C THR A 376 0.33 -7.76 -16.29
N ASP A 377 -0.43 -8.29 -15.33
CA ASP A 377 -1.84 -8.67 -15.48
C ASP A 377 -2.75 -7.67 -14.77
N ILE A 378 -3.84 -7.25 -15.43
CA ILE A 378 -4.68 -6.15 -14.97
C ILE A 378 -6.16 -6.45 -15.17
N ASN A 379 -6.93 -6.31 -14.09
CA ASN A 379 -8.39 -6.38 -14.16
C ASN A 379 -8.99 -5.13 -14.81
N LEU A 380 -9.63 -5.32 -15.97
CA LEU A 380 -10.26 -4.26 -16.78
C LEU A 380 -11.52 -3.63 -16.15
N VAL A 381 -12.13 -4.29 -15.17
CA VAL A 381 -13.36 -3.82 -14.54
C VAL A 381 -13.06 -2.67 -13.58
N GLY A 382 -11.99 -2.80 -12.78
CA GLY A 382 -11.55 -1.78 -11.81
C GLY A 382 -10.54 -0.78 -12.38
N THR A 383 -10.08 -0.94 -13.61
CA THR A 383 -9.11 -0.04 -14.25
C THR A 383 -9.80 0.98 -15.16
N ASP A 384 -9.45 2.25 -15.01
CA ASP A 384 -9.97 3.34 -15.83
C ASP A 384 -9.24 3.45 -17.19
N ARG A 385 -9.83 4.23 -18.09
CA ARG A 385 -9.33 4.36 -19.46
C ARG A 385 -7.98 5.09 -19.54
N GLU A 386 -7.74 6.09 -18.70
CA GLU A 386 -6.48 6.85 -18.72
C GLU A 386 -5.32 5.99 -18.23
N THR A 387 -5.55 5.17 -17.20
CA THR A 387 -4.57 4.17 -16.75
C THR A 387 -4.17 3.21 -17.88
N LEU A 388 -5.14 2.68 -18.65
CA LEU A 388 -4.85 1.82 -19.79
C LEU A 388 -4.06 2.54 -20.89
N ARG A 389 -4.31 3.83 -21.10
CA ARG A 389 -3.58 4.66 -22.05
C ARG A 389 -2.14 4.90 -21.62
N ILE A 390 -1.90 5.19 -20.34
CA ILE A 390 -0.56 5.34 -19.77
C ILE A 390 0.25 4.07 -20.01
N ILE A 391 -0.31 2.91 -19.68
CA ILE A 391 0.37 1.61 -19.86
C ILE A 391 0.65 1.35 -21.33
N LYS A 392 -0.30 1.58 -22.23
CA LYS A 392 -0.08 1.48 -23.69
C LYS A 392 1.11 2.35 -24.13
N ASN A 393 1.13 3.62 -23.73
CA ASN A 393 2.19 4.56 -24.12
C ASN A 393 3.56 4.11 -23.58
N SER A 394 3.61 3.51 -22.39
CA SER A 394 4.85 2.97 -21.83
C SER A 394 5.49 1.91 -22.73
N PHE A 395 4.68 1.02 -23.31
CA PHE A 395 5.13 0.00 -24.27
C PHE A 395 5.50 0.58 -25.64
N GLU A 396 4.78 1.60 -26.11
CA GLU A 396 5.11 2.29 -27.37
C GLU A 396 6.51 2.92 -27.31
N LYS A 397 6.87 3.56 -26.18
CA LYS A 397 8.18 4.21 -26.02
C LYS A 397 9.35 3.24 -26.05
N VAL A 398 9.16 2.00 -25.60
CA VAL A 398 10.17 0.93 -25.67
C VAL A 398 10.04 0.07 -26.94
N ASN A 399 9.23 0.51 -27.91
CA ASN A 399 8.95 -0.17 -29.17
C ASN A 399 8.41 -1.62 -29.00
N ASN A 400 7.71 -1.91 -27.90
CA ASN A 400 7.02 -3.17 -27.70
C ASN A 400 5.58 -3.07 -28.24
N LYS A 401 5.46 -3.20 -29.57
CA LYS A 401 4.18 -3.00 -30.29
C LYS A 401 3.12 -4.04 -29.94
N ILE A 402 3.50 -5.27 -29.63
CA ILE A 402 2.56 -6.35 -29.29
C ILE A 402 1.79 -6.00 -28.02
N GLU A 403 2.53 -5.67 -26.96
CA GLU A 403 1.93 -5.30 -25.68
C GLU A 403 1.18 -3.97 -25.76
N SER A 404 1.71 -2.97 -26.48
CA SER A 404 0.97 -1.74 -26.76
C SER A 404 -0.38 -2.02 -27.43
N ASN A 405 -0.42 -2.85 -28.49
CA ASN A 405 -1.66 -3.18 -29.18
C ASN A 405 -2.66 -3.92 -28.26
N ARG A 406 -2.19 -4.78 -27.36
CA ARG A 406 -3.02 -5.42 -26.33
C ARG A 406 -3.69 -4.39 -25.43
N PHE A 407 -2.92 -3.44 -24.90
CA PHE A 407 -3.48 -2.38 -24.04
C PHE A 407 -4.32 -1.35 -24.81
N PHE A 408 -4.07 -1.14 -26.10
CA PHE A 408 -4.97 -0.38 -26.97
C PHE A 408 -6.36 -1.03 -27.05
N ILE A 409 -6.42 -2.36 -27.24
CA ILE A 409 -7.69 -3.10 -27.28
C ILE A 409 -8.43 -2.93 -25.95
N TYR A 410 -7.71 -3.04 -24.83
CA TYR A 410 -8.28 -2.81 -23.49
C TYR A 410 -8.82 -1.38 -23.32
N GLU A 411 -8.07 -0.36 -23.76
CA GLU A 411 -8.52 1.04 -23.77
C GLU A 411 -9.84 1.17 -24.55
N MET A 412 -9.93 0.56 -25.73
CA MET A 412 -11.13 0.62 -26.59
C MET A 412 -12.32 -0.15 -26.02
N MET A 413 -12.07 -1.29 -25.36
CA MET A 413 -13.12 -2.03 -24.64
C MET A 413 -13.69 -1.19 -23.50
N ARG A 414 -12.85 -0.47 -22.75
CA ARG A 414 -13.30 0.45 -21.70
C ARG A 414 -14.09 1.62 -22.28
N TYR A 415 -13.57 2.24 -23.34
CA TYR A 415 -14.25 3.34 -24.02
C TYR A 415 -15.63 2.95 -24.55
N LYS A 416 -15.77 1.74 -25.11
CA LYS A 416 -17.07 1.21 -25.54
C LYS A 416 -18.07 1.10 -24.38
N ARG A 417 -17.62 0.69 -23.18
CA ARG A 417 -18.48 0.60 -21.98
C ARG A 417 -18.95 1.98 -21.54
N GLU A 418 -18.03 2.96 -21.51
CA GLU A 418 -18.34 4.37 -21.17
C GLU A 418 -19.41 4.94 -22.11
N VAL A 419 -19.19 4.85 -23.42
CA VAL A 419 -20.15 5.33 -24.44
C VAL A 419 -21.50 4.62 -24.33
N ASN A 420 -21.51 3.33 -24.02
CA ASN A 420 -22.76 2.59 -23.85
C ASN A 420 -23.56 3.04 -22.62
N ASN A 421 -22.89 3.41 -21.53
CA ASN A 421 -23.54 3.94 -20.34
C ASN A 421 -24.17 5.32 -20.61
N ASP A 422 -23.41 6.25 -21.21
CA ASP A 422 -23.89 7.59 -21.58
C ASP A 422 -25.06 7.53 -22.59
N SER A 423 -25.06 6.50 -23.46
CA SER A 423 -26.08 6.36 -24.50
C SER A 423 -27.49 6.03 -23.99
N LYS A 424 -27.66 5.56 -22.75
CA LYS A 424 -29.00 5.28 -22.18
C LYS A 424 -29.84 6.56 -22.09
N GLU A 425 -29.23 7.67 -21.70
CA GLU A 425 -29.88 8.98 -21.66
C GLU A 425 -30.18 9.47 -23.08
N SER A 426 -29.24 9.31 -24.02
CA SER A 426 -29.40 9.73 -25.41
C SER A 426 -30.54 9.02 -26.14
N ILE A 427 -30.80 7.74 -25.83
CA ILE A 427 -31.91 6.98 -26.42
C ILE A 427 -33.28 7.48 -25.92
N TYR A 428 -33.36 7.91 -24.66
CA TYR A 428 -34.57 8.53 -24.12
C TYR A 428 -34.87 9.85 -24.85
N PHE A 429 -33.85 10.68 -25.03
CA PHE A 429 -33.97 11.92 -25.81
C PHE A 429 -34.33 11.67 -27.27
N LEU A 430 -33.77 10.64 -27.92
CA LEU A 430 -34.15 10.30 -29.29
C LEU A 430 -35.62 9.85 -29.40
N LYS A 431 -36.12 9.06 -28.44
CA LYS A 431 -37.55 8.68 -28.38
C LYS A 431 -38.44 9.91 -28.23
N LEU A 432 -38.06 10.84 -27.35
CA LEU A 432 -38.78 12.10 -27.14
C LEU A 432 -38.76 12.99 -28.40
N PHE A 433 -37.60 13.09 -29.06
CA PHE A 433 -37.43 13.83 -30.31
C PHE A 433 -38.29 13.24 -31.44
N ILE A 434 -38.24 11.92 -31.63
CA ILE A 434 -39.06 11.22 -32.61
C ILE A 434 -40.55 11.48 -32.31
N ALA A 435 -40.98 11.35 -31.05
CA ALA A 435 -42.36 11.66 -30.66
C ALA A 435 -42.74 13.13 -30.96
N ALA A 436 -41.85 14.09 -30.73
CA ALA A 436 -42.08 15.51 -31.03
C ALA A 436 -42.15 15.79 -32.55
N VAL A 437 -41.29 15.16 -33.34
CA VAL A 437 -41.30 15.28 -34.82
C VAL A 437 -42.56 14.67 -35.40
N PHE A 438 -42.96 13.48 -34.97
CA PHE A 438 -44.17 12.80 -35.47
C PHE A 438 -45.47 13.38 -34.91
N SER A 439 -45.43 14.16 -33.84
CA SER A 439 -46.58 14.94 -33.35
C SER A 439 -46.72 16.33 -33.99
N CYS A 440 -45.80 16.70 -34.90
CA CYS A 440 -45.80 17.99 -35.62
C CYS A 440 -45.93 19.21 -34.70
N ASN A 441 -45.39 19.17 -33.48
CA ASN A 441 -45.49 20.28 -32.54
C ASN A 441 -44.29 21.23 -32.69
N GLU A 442 -44.44 22.21 -33.58
CA GLU A 442 -43.41 23.18 -33.96
C GLU A 442 -42.87 24.00 -32.78
N TYR A 443 -43.73 24.26 -31.78
CA TYR A 443 -43.34 24.97 -30.55
C TYR A 443 -42.37 24.14 -29.68
N VAL A 444 -42.61 22.84 -29.59
CA VAL A 444 -41.78 21.90 -28.83
C VAL A 444 -40.42 21.71 -29.51
N LEU A 445 -40.37 21.65 -30.85
CA LEU A 445 -39.12 21.54 -31.61
C LEU A 445 -38.21 22.78 -31.47
N ASN A 446 -38.80 23.98 -31.36
CA ASN A 446 -38.06 25.22 -31.14
C ASN A 446 -37.53 25.34 -29.70
N ILE A 447 -38.32 24.94 -28.68
CA ILE A 447 -37.88 24.97 -27.26
C ILE A 447 -36.72 24.01 -27.00
N ILE A 448 -36.69 22.86 -27.67
CA ILE A 448 -35.68 21.82 -27.42
C ILE A 448 -34.36 22.12 -28.16
N GLY A 449 -34.29 23.15 -29.02
CA GLY A 449 -33.10 23.38 -29.84
C GLY A 449 -32.82 22.19 -30.77
N ALA A 450 -33.86 21.73 -31.49
CA ALA A 450 -33.91 20.50 -32.27
C ALA A 450 -32.66 20.21 -33.11
N SER A 451 -32.04 21.22 -33.74
CA SER A 451 -30.84 21.01 -34.57
C SER A 451 -29.60 20.63 -33.75
N GLN A 452 -29.43 21.21 -32.56
CA GLN A 452 -28.30 20.94 -31.68
C GLN A 452 -28.49 19.58 -30.99
N VAL A 453 -29.72 19.28 -30.55
CA VAL A 453 -30.08 17.98 -29.99
C VAL A 453 -29.91 16.88 -31.04
N PHE A 454 -30.40 17.08 -32.27
CA PHE A 454 -30.24 16.12 -33.35
C PHE A 454 -28.76 15.87 -33.68
N LYS A 455 -27.93 16.93 -33.76
CA LYS A 455 -26.47 16.78 -33.95
C LYS A 455 -25.82 15.97 -32.84
N ASN A 456 -26.15 16.26 -31.58
CA ASN A 456 -25.61 15.54 -30.42
C ASN A 456 -26.01 14.06 -30.43
N VAL A 457 -27.28 13.78 -30.72
CA VAL A 457 -27.82 12.41 -30.79
C VAL A 457 -27.20 11.63 -31.95
N MET A 458 -27.10 12.22 -33.15
CA MET A 458 -26.46 11.59 -34.31
C MET A 458 -24.97 11.36 -34.10
N SER A 459 -24.27 12.27 -33.40
CA SER A 459 -22.87 12.10 -33.00
C SER A 459 -22.70 10.94 -32.01
N ALA A 460 -23.56 10.83 -30.99
CA ALA A 460 -23.54 9.71 -30.05
C ALA A 460 -23.86 8.37 -30.74
N PHE A 461 -24.86 8.36 -31.63
CA PHE A 461 -25.27 7.18 -32.38
C PHE A 461 -24.18 6.70 -33.35
N SER A 462 -23.58 7.61 -34.12
CA SER A 462 -22.49 7.28 -35.04
C SER A 462 -21.27 6.73 -34.29
N LYS A 463 -20.86 7.34 -33.18
CA LYS A 463 -19.77 6.81 -32.32
C LYS A 463 -20.06 5.38 -31.85
N LYS A 464 -21.29 5.11 -31.40
CA LYS A 464 -21.72 3.79 -30.94
C LYS A 464 -21.70 2.75 -32.06
N ILE A 465 -22.19 3.10 -33.25
CA ILE A 465 -22.13 2.22 -34.43
C ILE A 465 -20.68 1.91 -34.75
N VAL A 466 -19.82 2.92 -34.84
CA VAL A 466 -18.40 2.73 -35.19
C VAL A 466 -17.69 1.84 -34.16
N LEU A 467 -17.88 2.07 -32.86
CA LEU A 467 -17.29 1.24 -31.81
C LEU A 467 -17.84 -0.19 -31.83
N SER A 468 -19.15 -0.35 -32.06
CA SER A 468 -19.78 -1.67 -32.13
C SER A 468 -19.32 -2.44 -33.35
N ALA A 469 -19.28 -1.81 -34.53
CA ALA A 469 -18.79 -2.40 -35.76
C ALA A 469 -17.33 -2.84 -35.61
N ASN A 470 -16.43 -1.98 -35.11
CA ASN A 470 -15.04 -2.36 -34.84
C ASN A 470 -14.92 -3.54 -33.88
N TYR A 471 -15.74 -3.57 -32.82
CA TYR A 471 -15.73 -4.68 -31.88
C TYR A 471 -16.21 -6.00 -32.51
N TYR A 472 -17.33 -5.98 -33.23
CA TYR A 472 -17.91 -7.20 -33.81
C TYR A 472 -17.19 -7.69 -35.06
N ILE A 473 -16.54 -6.80 -35.81
CA ILE A 473 -15.84 -7.16 -37.04
C ILE A 473 -14.43 -7.68 -36.74
N SER A 474 -13.68 -7.02 -35.85
CA SER A 474 -12.25 -7.32 -35.65
C SER A 474 -11.83 -7.38 -34.18
N ARG A 475 -12.75 -7.21 -33.22
CA ARG A 475 -12.44 -7.00 -31.79
C ARG A 475 -11.41 -5.89 -31.58
N PHE A 476 -11.61 -4.76 -32.26
CA PHE A 476 -10.65 -3.66 -32.30
C PHE A 476 -9.27 -4.06 -32.85
N GLY A 477 -9.24 -4.94 -33.86
CA GLY A 477 -8.02 -5.40 -34.52
C GLY A 477 -7.30 -6.55 -33.83
N GLU A 478 -7.85 -7.12 -32.77
CA GLU A 478 -7.34 -8.35 -32.13
C GLU A 478 -7.40 -9.55 -33.10
N SER A 479 -8.50 -9.68 -33.86
CA SER A 479 -8.69 -10.77 -34.82
C SER A 479 -8.71 -10.28 -36.25
N TYR A 480 -7.79 -10.77 -37.08
CA TYR A 480 -7.82 -10.60 -38.53
C TYR A 480 -8.58 -11.73 -39.26
N ILE A 481 -8.78 -12.87 -38.60
CA ILE A 481 -9.55 -14.00 -39.15
C ILE A 481 -11.05 -13.66 -39.18
N GLN A 482 -11.57 -13.04 -38.13
CA GLN A 482 -12.98 -12.66 -38.05
C GLN A 482 -13.43 -11.76 -39.22
N PRO A 483 -12.75 -10.63 -39.53
CA PRO A 483 -13.16 -9.79 -40.66
C PRO A 483 -12.95 -10.49 -42.00
N LEU A 484 -11.97 -11.38 -42.13
CA LEU A 484 -11.76 -12.19 -43.34
C LEU A 484 -12.92 -13.17 -43.58
N MET A 485 -13.39 -13.87 -42.54
CA MET A 485 -14.54 -14.77 -42.67
C MET A 485 -15.82 -14.01 -43.01
N ILE A 486 -16.03 -12.85 -42.39
CA ILE A 486 -17.16 -11.96 -42.72
C ILE A 486 -17.05 -11.49 -44.17
N PHE A 487 -15.85 -11.18 -44.66
CA PHE A 487 -15.60 -10.78 -46.03
C PHE A 487 -15.94 -11.89 -47.03
N LEU A 488 -15.46 -13.12 -46.80
CA LEU A 488 -15.76 -14.28 -47.64
C LEU A 488 -17.26 -14.60 -47.66
N PHE A 489 -17.91 -14.57 -46.51
CA PHE A 489 -19.36 -14.73 -46.41
C PHE A 489 -20.11 -13.63 -47.18
N SER A 490 -19.65 -12.38 -47.07
CA SER A 490 -20.25 -11.24 -47.76
C SER A 490 -20.10 -11.35 -49.29
N ILE A 491 -19.00 -11.91 -49.78
CA ILE A 491 -18.83 -12.24 -51.21
C ILE A 491 -19.85 -13.28 -51.66
N GLY A 492 -20.01 -14.37 -50.89
CA GLY A 492 -20.99 -15.41 -51.18
C GLY A 492 -22.42 -14.86 -51.21
N LEU A 493 -22.78 -14.06 -50.21
CA LEU A 493 -24.09 -13.40 -50.12
C LEU A 493 -24.33 -12.43 -51.28
N TYR A 494 -23.33 -11.59 -51.62
CA TYR A 494 -23.45 -10.67 -52.75
C TYR A 494 -23.64 -11.43 -54.07
N THR A 495 -22.88 -12.51 -54.27
CA THR A 495 -23.01 -13.37 -55.46
C THR A 495 -24.38 -14.02 -55.55
N TYR A 496 -24.91 -14.50 -54.42
CA TYR A 496 -26.27 -15.04 -54.34
C TYR A 496 -27.34 -13.97 -54.68
N ILE A 497 -27.22 -12.76 -54.15
CA ILE A 497 -28.12 -11.64 -54.48
C ILE A 497 -28.07 -11.31 -55.96
N LEU A 498 -26.88 -11.32 -56.59
CA LEU A 498 -26.74 -11.11 -58.02
C LEU A 498 -27.47 -12.19 -58.83
N GLU A 499 -27.40 -13.44 -58.41
CA GLU A 499 -28.07 -14.54 -59.10
C GLU A 499 -29.59 -14.47 -58.95
N VAL A 500 -30.08 -14.25 -57.72
CA VAL A 500 -31.51 -14.04 -57.45
C VAL A 500 -32.04 -12.83 -58.23
N HIS A 501 -31.27 -11.75 -58.34
CA HIS A 501 -31.65 -10.62 -59.17
C HIS A 501 -31.78 -11.00 -60.65
N LYS A 502 -30.83 -11.77 -61.20
CA LYS A 502 -30.97 -12.26 -62.58
C LYS A 502 -32.23 -13.10 -62.74
N ASP A 503 -32.49 -14.03 -61.82
CA ASP A 503 -33.63 -14.93 -61.89
C ASP A 503 -34.97 -14.17 -61.82
N ILE A 504 -35.11 -13.21 -60.89
CA ILE A 504 -36.33 -12.40 -60.72
C ILE A 504 -36.68 -11.60 -61.98
N PHE A 505 -35.66 -11.06 -62.65
CA PHE A 505 -35.80 -10.16 -63.79
C PHE A 505 -35.52 -10.84 -65.13
N SER A 506 -35.32 -12.16 -65.15
CA SER A 506 -35.23 -12.98 -66.38
C SER A 506 -36.62 -13.32 -66.94
N GLU A 507 -36.70 -13.58 -68.25
CA GLU A 507 -37.93 -14.04 -68.91
C GLU A 507 -38.17 -15.56 -68.78
N GLU A 508 -37.27 -16.28 -68.09
CA GLU A 508 -37.32 -17.73 -67.92
C GLU A 508 -38.21 -18.16 -66.74
N PRO A 509 -38.72 -19.42 -66.73
CA PRO A 509 -39.53 -19.93 -65.64
C PRO A 509 -38.76 -19.95 -64.31
N VAL A 510 -39.09 -19.01 -63.44
CA VAL A 510 -38.43 -18.81 -62.14
C VAL A 510 -38.76 -19.95 -61.17
N ALA A 511 -37.77 -20.38 -60.38
CA ALA A 511 -37.97 -21.40 -59.36
C ALA A 511 -39.06 -21.00 -58.33
N GLN A 512 -39.86 -21.97 -57.89
CA GLN A 512 -41.07 -21.77 -57.10
C GLN A 512 -40.87 -20.97 -55.79
N TYR A 513 -39.67 -21.03 -55.21
CA TYR A 513 -39.30 -20.30 -53.99
C TYR A 513 -39.04 -18.79 -54.19
N VAL A 514 -38.81 -18.33 -55.43
CA VAL A 514 -38.56 -16.92 -55.76
C VAL A 514 -39.87 -16.15 -56.05
N VAL A 515 -40.98 -16.86 -56.29
CA VAL A 515 -42.28 -16.28 -56.68
C VAL A 515 -42.80 -15.27 -55.66
N LEU A 516 -42.68 -15.55 -54.36
CA LEU A 516 -43.08 -14.63 -53.29
C LEU A 516 -42.23 -13.35 -53.31
N LEU A 517 -40.92 -13.49 -53.53
CA LEU A 517 -40.00 -12.35 -53.59
C LEU A 517 -40.29 -11.49 -54.82
N ARG A 518 -40.51 -12.13 -55.98
CA ARG A 518 -40.90 -11.47 -57.23
C ARG A 518 -42.16 -10.63 -57.03
N ASN A 519 -43.22 -11.21 -56.45
CA ASN A 519 -44.48 -10.51 -56.19
C ASN A 519 -44.32 -9.31 -55.24
N PHE A 520 -43.34 -9.34 -54.33
CA PHE A 520 -43.04 -8.23 -53.44
C PHE A 520 -42.26 -7.12 -54.15
N VAL A 521 -41.20 -7.47 -54.90
CA VAL A 521 -40.35 -6.48 -55.58
C VAL A 521 -41.00 -5.86 -56.82
N THR A 522 -42.07 -6.47 -57.34
CA THR A 522 -42.88 -5.90 -58.44
C THR A 522 -44.00 -4.97 -57.97
N GLN A 523 -44.14 -4.73 -56.66
CA GLN A 523 -45.11 -3.75 -56.15
C GLN A 523 -44.71 -2.32 -56.55
N ASP A 524 -45.68 -1.48 -56.94
CA ASP A 524 -45.44 -0.12 -57.45
C ASP A 524 -44.61 0.76 -56.50
N TRP A 525 -44.86 0.65 -55.19
CA TRP A 525 -44.13 1.40 -54.17
C TRP A 525 -42.64 0.98 -54.13
N PHE A 526 -42.34 -0.31 -54.31
CA PHE A 526 -40.99 -0.84 -54.29
C PHE A 526 -40.23 -0.43 -55.55
N ILE A 527 -40.87 -0.51 -56.72
CA ILE A 527 -40.28 -0.07 -58.00
C ILE A 527 -39.92 1.41 -57.92
N SER A 528 -40.82 2.24 -57.40
CA SER A 528 -40.60 3.68 -57.24
C SER A 528 -39.42 3.96 -56.31
N LEU A 529 -39.36 3.29 -55.15
CA LEU A 529 -38.26 3.41 -54.20
C LEU A 529 -36.93 2.93 -54.78
N SER A 530 -36.92 1.77 -55.44
CA SER A 530 -35.75 1.17 -56.07
C SER A 530 -35.18 2.09 -57.15
N LYS A 531 -36.04 2.63 -58.02
CA LYS A 531 -35.63 3.60 -59.05
C LYS A 531 -34.98 4.84 -58.44
N PHE A 532 -35.58 5.39 -57.38
CA PHE A 532 -35.00 6.53 -56.66
C PHE A 532 -33.62 6.19 -56.08
N LEU A 533 -33.50 5.09 -55.33
CA LEU A 533 -32.24 4.69 -54.70
C LEU A 533 -31.14 4.36 -55.72
N ASN A 534 -31.47 3.65 -56.81
CA ASN A 534 -30.53 3.33 -57.88
C ASN A 534 -30.10 4.59 -58.65
N THR A 535 -31.00 5.55 -58.87
CA THR A 535 -30.65 6.84 -59.47
C THR A 535 -29.68 7.63 -58.57
N CYS A 536 -29.95 7.66 -57.26
CA CYS A 536 -29.04 8.26 -56.29
C CYS A 536 -27.67 7.57 -56.30
N ALA A 537 -27.65 6.24 -56.36
CA ALA A 537 -26.44 5.44 -56.41
C ALA A 537 -25.61 5.68 -57.68
N ALA A 538 -26.22 5.64 -58.86
CA ALA A 538 -25.54 5.85 -60.14
C ALA A 538 -24.82 7.21 -60.23
N ASN A 539 -25.32 8.21 -59.49
CA ASN A 539 -24.74 9.55 -59.42
C ASN A 539 -23.59 9.70 -58.40
N VAL A 540 -23.19 8.64 -57.67
CA VAL A 540 -22.03 8.68 -56.77
C VAL A 540 -20.74 8.57 -57.60
N PRO A 541 -19.94 9.65 -57.75
CA PRO A 541 -18.86 9.68 -58.74
C PRO A 541 -17.75 8.65 -58.51
N LEU A 542 -17.53 8.27 -57.25
CA LEU A 542 -16.47 7.32 -56.86
C LEU A 542 -16.74 5.89 -57.36
N PHE A 543 -18.02 5.53 -57.55
CA PHE A 543 -18.45 4.16 -57.88
C PHE A 543 -19.13 4.04 -59.24
N SER A 544 -19.43 5.15 -59.93
CA SER A 544 -20.19 5.18 -61.18
C SER A 544 -19.67 4.17 -62.22
N LYS A 545 -18.34 4.09 -62.42
CA LYS A 545 -17.71 3.14 -63.36
C LYS A 545 -17.85 1.67 -62.94
N ALA A 546 -17.90 1.38 -61.63
CA ALA A 546 -18.08 0.02 -61.12
C ALA A 546 -19.56 -0.43 -61.20
N LEU A 547 -20.49 0.51 -61.29
CA LEU A 547 -21.93 0.28 -61.33
C LEU A 547 -22.51 0.22 -62.75
N GLU A 548 -21.76 0.69 -63.76
CA GLU A 548 -22.20 0.79 -65.15
C GLU A 548 -22.75 -0.53 -65.73
N LYS A 549 -22.26 -1.68 -65.22
CA LYS A 549 -22.71 -3.03 -65.62
C LYS A 549 -23.71 -3.67 -64.65
N LYS A 550 -24.29 -2.91 -63.72
CA LYS A 550 -25.14 -3.39 -62.60
C LYS A 550 -26.53 -2.75 -62.61
N SER A 551 -27.12 -2.64 -63.80
CA SER A 551 -28.45 -2.05 -64.01
C SER A 551 -29.51 -2.69 -63.11
N GLY A 552 -30.22 -1.88 -62.33
CA GLY A 552 -31.33 -2.30 -61.46
C GLY A 552 -30.94 -2.67 -60.01
N ILE A 553 -29.65 -2.77 -59.70
CA ILE A 553 -29.10 -3.10 -58.36
C ILE A 553 -27.92 -2.21 -57.97
N GLU A 554 -27.84 -1.01 -58.54
CA GLU A 554 -26.76 -0.06 -58.33
C GLU A 554 -26.63 0.28 -56.84
N PHE A 555 -27.74 0.58 -56.17
CA PHE A 555 -27.75 0.94 -54.75
C PHE A 555 -27.22 -0.17 -53.85
N ILE A 556 -27.72 -1.40 -54.05
CA ILE A 556 -27.25 -2.57 -53.29
C ILE A 556 -25.77 -2.81 -53.54
N SER A 557 -25.32 -2.69 -54.79
CA SER A 557 -23.93 -2.86 -55.17
C SER A 557 -23.01 -1.82 -54.51
N ILE A 558 -23.43 -0.55 -54.43
CA ILE A 558 -22.68 0.47 -53.66
C ILE A 558 -22.56 0.09 -52.19
N MET A 559 -23.66 -0.34 -51.55
CA MET A 559 -23.63 -0.72 -50.14
C MET A 559 -22.62 -1.85 -49.89
N PHE A 560 -22.58 -2.85 -50.78
CA PHE A 560 -21.57 -3.91 -50.72
C PHE A 560 -20.15 -3.40 -50.98
N PHE A 561 -19.93 -2.47 -51.92
CA PHE A 561 -18.60 -1.89 -52.12
C PHE A 561 -18.10 -1.11 -50.91
N ILE A 562 -18.95 -0.29 -50.28
CA ILE A 562 -18.62 0.41 -49.03
C ILE A 562 -18.30 -0.61 -47.93
N TRP A 563 -19.14 -1.64 -47.78
CA TRP A 563 -18.95 -2.71 -46.81
C TRP A 563 -17.64 -3.48 -47.03
N PHE A 564 -17.31 -3.86 -48.27
CA PHE A 564 -16.03 -4.49 -48.62
C PHE A 564 -14.84 -3.57 -48.34
N GLY A 565 -14.96 -2.27 -48.59
CA GLY A 565 -13.95 -1.28 -48.22
C GLY A 565 -13.70 -1.26 -46.71
N ILE A 566 -14.77 -1.24 -45.91
CA ILE A 566 -14.70 -1.31 -44.44
C ILE A 566 -14.00 -2.60 -44.00
N LEU A 567 -14.44 -3.76 -44.49
CA LEU A 567 -13.86 -5.04 -44.12
C LEU A 567 -12.39 -5.17 -44.53
N THR A 568 -12.03 -4.74 -45.74
CA THR A 568 -10.65 -4.73 -46.22
C THR A 568 -9.77 -3.88 -45.31
N TRP A 569 -10.24 -2.68 -44.95
CA TRP A 569 -9.54 -1.82 -44.01
C TRP A 569 -9.37 -2.46 -42.63
N GLN A 570 -10.41 -3.13 -42.11
CA GLN A 570 -10.35 -3.85 -40.84
C GLN A 570 -9.35 -5.01 -40.88
N ILE A 571 -9.30 -5.78 -41.98
CA ILE A 571 -8.30 -6.83 -42.18
C ILE A 571 -6.89 -6.23 -42.16
N ILE A 572 -6.65 -5.16 -42.93
CA ILE A 572 -5.33 -4.50 -42.99
C ILE A 572 -4.88 -4.03 -41.60
N ILE A 573 -5.75 -3.34 -40.86
CA ILE A 573 -5.44 -2.87 -39.49
C ILE A 573 -5.14 -4.06 -38.57
N ALA A 574 -5.99 -5.09 -38.58
CA ALA A 574 -5.83 -6.24 -37.71
C ALA A 574 -4.53 -7.01 -38.02
N VAL A 575 -4.19 -7.20 -39.30
CA VAL A 575 -2.92 -7.81 -39.71
C VAL A 575 -1.75 -6.94 -39.25
N LYS A 576 -1.79 -5.63 -39.50
CA LYS A 576 -0.72 -4.70 -39.09
C LYS A 576 -0.46 -4.77 -37.59
N ARG A 577 -1.51 -4.83 -36.76
CA ARG A 577 -1.39 -4.93 -35.29
C ARG A 577 -0.81 -6.25 -34.81
N ASN A 578 -1.05 -7.34 -35.53
CA ASN A 578 -0.57 -8.68 -35.17
C ASN A 578 0.82 -9.01 -35.75
N THR A 579 1.32 -8.27 -36.73
CA THR A 579 2.55 -8.62 -37.47
C THR A 579 3.71 -7.63 -37.33
N GLN A 580 3.44 -6.39 -36.91
CA GLN A 580 4.51 -5.41 -36.70
C GLN A 580 5.22 -5.68 -35.37
N HIS A 581 6.37 -6.34 -35.45
CA HIS A 581 7.40 -6.36 -34.41
C HIS A 581 8.12 -5.00 -34.31
#